data_AF-A0A7J6UC66-F1
#
_entry.id   AF-A0A7J6UC66-F1
#
_cell.length_a   1.000
_cell.length_b   1.000
_cell.length_c   1.000
_cell.angle_alpha   90.00
_cell.angle_beta   90.00
_cell.angle_gamma   90.00
#
_symmetry.space_group_name_H-M   'P 1'
#
loop_
_entity.id
_entity.type
_entity.pdbx_description
1 polymer ?
#
loop_
_entity_poly.entity_id
_entity_poly.type
_entity_poly.pdbx_seq_one_letter_code
_entity_poly.pdbx_strand_id
1 'polypeptide(L)'
;AARLPVKLEEKSYTILDTSEGAVMLHVNHESPGSGGIGNVYVSDKDGVRYSLSLPNNVRGSNGDCEFDKVASLEGVYMANFMDTDFDNDGYEEDIMSDDESEDASFGMSRHHGRGKSGKDESLIRTVISFDKGGVWSYLIPPRVDSRGKAIDCPRDRCFLHLHGITNFHNYAPFYSLETAVGLIMGTGNVGPYLRFEKDEVNTYLSRDGGLTWIEAHKGAYIYEFGDHGGLVVMADDIQKTRQVVFSWNEGHSWYDFDVSEHSMAVDNIVTEPTSTSTKFLMHGTRSDAGTPPSRANEVITELFSAGVLYHIDFDTLGQPQCQGAWAADSSGSDYETWIPSDGRTTGDACLLGRVMSYVRRKKDSECFNGEKFERPVVRHNCPCTQEDFDCEL
;
A
#
# COMPACT_ATOMS: atom_id res chain seq x y z
N ALA A 1 -8.15 -17.00 -28.73
CA ALA A 1 -8.95 -15.81 -28.40
C ALA A 1 -9.34 -15.91 -26.94
N ALA A 2 -9.13 -14.85 -26.14
CA ALA A 2 -9.53 -14.82 -24.74
C ALA A 2 -11.06 -14.95 -24.61
N ARG A 3 -11.52 -15.67 -23.59
CA ARG A 3 -12.93 -15.95 -23.29
C ARG A 3 -13.25 -15.39 -21.92
N LEU A 4 -14.00 -14.30 -21.90
CA LEU A 4 -14.50 -13.65 -20.69
C LEU A 4 -15.96 -14.07 -20.43
N PRO A 5 -16.42 -14.02 -19.17
CA PRO A 5 -17.78 -14.42 -18.81
C PRO A 5 -18.85 -13.44 -19.33
N VAL A 6 -18.42 -12.29 -19.85
CA VAL A 6 -19.28 -11.27 -20.44
C VAL A 6 -18.85 -10.95 -21.87
N LYS A 7 -19.82 -10.65 -22.74
CA LYS A 7 -19.53 -10.15 -24.08
C LYS A 7 -19.05 -8.70 -23.95
N LEU A 8 -17.78 -8.47 -24.24
CA LEU A 8 -17.24 -7.12 -24.27
C LEU A 8 -17.62 -6.40 -25.55
N GLU A 9 -18.09 -5.17 -25.40
CA GLU A 9 -17.92 -4.17 -26.44
C GLU A 9 -16.51 -3.59 -26.27
N GLU A 10 -15.79 -3.30 -27.36
CA GLU A 10 -14.41 -2.79 -27.28
C GLU A 10 -14.37 -1.44 -26.54
N LYS A 11 -13.94 -1.44 -25.27
CA LYS A 11 -13.79 -0.23 -24.44
C LYS A 11 -12.33 0.02 -24.05
N SER A 12 -11.74 -0.80 -23.17
CA SER A 12 -10.28 -0.86 -22.89
C SER A 12 -9.94 -1.97 -21.89
N TYR A 13 -8.68 -2.39 -21.84
CA TYR A 13 -8.15 -3.35 -20.86
C TYR A 13 -6.70 -3.00 -20.45
N THR A 14 -6.26 -3.50 -19.29
CA THR A 14 -4.87 -3.41 -18.79
C THR A 14 -4.44 -4.79 -18.31
N ILE A 15 -3.27 -5.27 -18.75
CA ILE A 15 -2.66 -6.49 -18.19
C ILE A 15 -1.97 -6.10 -16.90
N LEU A 16 -2.41 -6.67 -15.78
CA LEU A 16 -1.94 -6.32 -14.43
C LEU A 16 -0.74 -7.18 -14.01
N ASP A 17 -0.84 -8.49 -14.24
CA ASP A 17 0.21 -9.46 -13.93
C ASP A 17 0.13 -10.63 -14.91
N THR A 18 1.27 -11.24 -15.22
CA THR A 18 1.41 -12.42 -16.09
C THR A 18 2.29 -13.50 -15.47
N SER A 19 2.56 -13.36 -14.18
CA SER A 19 3.43 -14.26 -13.44
C SER A 19 2.68 -15.51 -12.95
N GLU A 20 3.42 -16.49 -12.45
CA GLU A 20 2.87 -17.59 -11.63
C GLU A 20 1.83 -18.49 -12.33
N GLY A 21 1.86 -18.52 -13.66
CA GLY A 21 1.04 -19.40 -14.48
C GLY A 21 -0.40 -18.92 -14.68
N ALA A 22 -0.68 -17.63 -14.45
CA ALA A 22 -1.97 -17.01 -14.75
C ALA A 22 -1.77 -15.58 -15.31
N VAL A 23 -2.82 -15.02 -15.88
CA VAL A 23 -2.88 -13.63 -16.33
C VAL A 23 -3.96 -12.90 -15.54
N MET A 24 -3.57 -11.84 -14.84
CA MET A 24 -4.49 -10.89 -14.22
C MET A 24 -4.80 -9.77 -15.21
N LEU A 25 -6.08 -9.59 -15.51
CA LEU A 25 -6.57 -8.66 -16.52
C LEU A 25 -7.61 -7.71 -15.92
N HIS A 26 -7.35 -6.41 -15.98
CA HIS A 26 -8.36 -5.40 -15.73
C HIS A 26 -9.14 -5.08 -17.01
N VAL A 27 -10.46 -5.11 -16.95
CA VAL A 27 -11.34 -4.74 -18.07
C VAL A 27 -12.26 -3.59 -17.67
N ASN A 28 -12.26 -2.54 -18.48
CA ASN A 28 -13.22 -1.45 -18.32
C ASN A 28 -14.55 -1.83 -18.99
N HIS A 29 -15.61 -1.88 -18.20
CA HIS A 29 -16.97 -2.17 -18.69
C HIS A 29 -17.79 -0.90 -18.96
N GLU A 30 -17.30 0.28 -18.58
CA GLU A 30 -17.97 1.56 -18.75
C GLU A 30 -17.55 2.27 -20.04
N SER A 31 -18.39 3.20 -20.51
CA SER A 31 -18.13 3.97 -21.74
C SER A 31 -16.79 4.74 -21.65
N PRO A 32 -16.04 4.89 -22.76
CA PRO A 32 -14.83 5.70 -22.78
C PRO A 32 -15.10 7.11 -22.23
N GLY A 33 -14.42 7.50 -21.16
CA GLY A 33 -14.58 8.81 -20.51
C GLY A 33 -15.63 8.91 -19.41
N SER A 34 -16.40 7.85 -19.10
CA SER A 34 -17.23 7.79 -17.87
C SER A 34 -16.51 7.14 -16.69
N GLY A 35 -15.24 6.74 -16.88
CA GLY A 35 -14.55 5.78 -16.03
C GLY A 35 -13.98 6.32 -14.73
N GLY A 36 -14.08 5.47 -13.71
CA GLY A 36 -13.21 5.44 -12.53
C GLY A 36 -12.99 4.02 -11.99
N ILE A 37 -13.64 3.01 -12.59
CA ILE A 37 -13.64 1.63 -12.11
C ILE A 37 -13.68 0.62 -13.26
N GLY A 38 -13.29 -0.62 -12.98
CA GLY A 38 -13.54 -1.79 -13.84
C GLY A 38 -13.38 -3.09 -13.07
N ASN A 39 -13.35 -4.21 -13.78
CA ASN A 39 -13.30 -5.52 -13.14
C ASN A 39 -11.96 -6.20 -13.41
N VAL A 40 -11.42 -6.86 -12.38
CA VAL A 40 -10.26 -7.73 -12.48
C VAL A 40 -10.72 -9.16 -12.75
N TYR A 41 -10.09 -9.79 -13.73
CA TYR A 41 -10.29 -11.19 -14.09
C TYR A 41 -8.97 -11.94 -13.97
N VAL A 42 -9.06 -13.20 -13.56
CA VAL A 42 -7.93 -14.14 -13.52
C VAL A 42 -8.10 -15.18 -14.62
N SER A 43 -7.02 -15.51 -15.32
CA SER A 43 -7.04 -16.53 -16.37
C SER A 43 -6.85 -17.94 -15.83
N ASP A 44 -7.26 -18.93 -16.62
CA ASP A 44 -6.77 -20.29 -16.51
C ASP A 44 -5.26 -20.38 -16.83
N LYS A 45 -4.67 -21.54 -16.57
CA LYS A 45 -3.24 -21.81 -16.80
C LYS A 45 -2.78 -21.62 -18.25
N ASP A 46 -3.71 -21.66 -19.20
CA ASP A 46 -3.43 -21.53 -20.63
C ASP A 46 -3.63 -20.06 -21.11
N GLY A 47 -4.09 -19.16 -20.24
CA GLY A 47 -4.30 -17.74 -20.55
C GLY A 47 -5.51 -17.48 -21.43
N VAL A 48 -6.44 -18.42 -21.54
CA VAL A 48 -7.54 -18.39 -22.51
C VAL A 48 -8.88 -18.09 -21.84
N ARG A 49 -9.23 -18.80 -20.77
CA ARG A 49 -10.51 -18.62 -20.07
C ARG A 49 -10.30 -17.73 -18.87
N TYR A 50 -11.22 -16.82 -18.61
CA TYR A 50 -11.13 -15.85 -17.53
C TYR A 50 -12.35 -15.95 -16.62
N SER A 51 -12.12 -15.89 -15.31
CA SER A 51 -13.17 -15.77 -14.27
C SER A 51 -13.06 -14.40 -13.58
N LEU A 52 -14.19 -13.88 -13.10
CA LEU A 52 -14.21 -12.62 -12.36
C LEU A 52 -13.53 -12.82 -11.00
N SER A 53 -12.55 -11.99 -10.68
CA SER A 53 -11.79 -12.02 -9.43
C SER A 53 -12.20 -10.89 -8.48
N LEU A 54 -12.19 -9.64 -8.96
CA LEU A 54 -12.54 -8.47 -8.15
C LEU A 54 -13.40 -7.48 -8.97
N PRO A 55 -14.63 -7.18 -8.56
CA PRO A 55 -15.43 -6.13 -9.19
C PRO A 55 -14.99 -4.73 -8.74
N ASN A 56 -15.34 -3.71 -9.53
CA ASN A 56 -15.21 -2.29 -9.19
C ASN A 56 -13.80 -1.83 -8.76
N ASN A 57 -12.75 -2.47 -9.26
CA ASN A 57 -11.36 -2.05 -9.05
C ASN A 57 -11.17 -0.62 -9.58
N VAL A 58 -10.56 0.24 -8.77
CA VAL A 58 -10.37 1.65 -9.10
C VAL A 58 -9.34 1.80 -10.22
N ARG A 59 -9.63 2.71 -11.16
CA ARG A 59 -8.82 2.94 -12.35
C ARG A 59 -8.60 4.43 -12.61
N GLY A 60 -7.35 4.81 -12.83
CA GLY A 60 -6.94 6.14 -13.25
C GLY A 60 -7.19 6.40 -14.75
N SER A 61 -7.31 7.67 -15.13
CA SER A 61 -7.55 8.08 -16.52
C SER A 61 -6.41 7.73 -17.48
N ASN A 62 -5.20 7.49 -16.97
CA ASN A 62 -4.02 7.07 -17.72
C ASN A 62 -3.95 5.54 -17.95
N GLY A 63 -4.90 4.78 -17.39
CA GLY A 63 -4.94 3.33 -17.52
C GLY A 63 -4.36 2.57 -16.33
N ASP A 64 -3.74 3.27 -15.37
CA ASP A 64 -3.28 2.69 -14.10
C ASP A 64 -4.47 2.14 -13.33
N CYS A 65 -4.29 0.98 -12.71
CA CYS A 65 -5.32 0.28 -11.95
C CYS A 65 -4.81 0.15 -10.52
N GLU A 66 -5.67 0.35 -9.54
CA GLU A 66 -5.35 0.16 -8.12
C GLU A 66 -5.24 -1.34 -7.79
N PHE A 67 -4.25 -2.01 -8.34
CA PHE A 67 -3.99 -3.42 -8.20
C PHE A 67 -2.49 -3.65 -8.28
N ASP A 68 -1.93 -4.24 -7.24
CA ASP A 68 -0.50 -4.46 -7.14
C ASP A 68 -0.21 -5.83 -6.51
N LYS A 69 0.86 -6.44 -6.98
CA LYS A 69 1.35 -7.71 -6.47
C LYS A 69 2.28 -7.46 -5.27
N VAL A 70 2.17 -8.29 -4.22
CA VAL A 70 3.18 -8.32 -3.16
C VAL A 70 4.40 -9.06 -3.69
N ALA A 71 5.44 -8.33 -4.09
CA ALA A 71 6.53 -8.83 -4.91
C ALA A 71 7.30 -10.01 -4.31
N SER A 72 7.38 -10.11 -2.98
CA SER A 72 8.07 -11.22 -2.30
C SER A 72 7.26 -12.50 -2.13
N LEU A 73 5.94 -12.47 -2.37
CA LEU A 73 5.04 -13.58 -2.05
C LEU A 73 4.25 -14.05 -3.27
N GLU A 74 4.28 -15.37 -3.52
CA GLU A 74 3.51 -15.97 -4.61
C GLU A 74 2.01 -15.84 -4.35
N GLY A 75 1.28 -15.29 -5.31
CA GLY A 75 -0.18 -15.23 -5.29
C GLY A 75 -0.82 -14.26 -4.31
N VAL A 76 -0.03 -13.35 -3.73
CA VAL A 76 -0.54 -12.31 -2.83
C VAL A 76 -0.70 -11.00 -3.61
N TYR A 77 -1.92 -10.45 -3.60
CA TYR A 77 -2.28 -9.24 -4.32
C TYR A 77 -3.07 -8.29 -3.43
N MET A 78 -2.87 -6.99 -3.61
CA MET A 78 -3.60 -5.93 -2.93
C MET A 78 -4.29 -5.04 -3.96
N ALA A 79 -5.48 -4.55 -3.63
CA ALA A 79 -6.24 -3.72 -4.55
C ALA A 79 -7.14 -2.73 -3.81
N ASN A 80 -7.37 -1.58 -4.44
CA ASN A 80 -8.46 -0.69 -4.05
C ASN A 80 -9.65 -0.85 -4.99
N PHE A 81 -10.84 -0.90 -4.41
CA PHE A 81 -12.09 -1.00 -5.15
C PHE A 81 -13.09 0.03 -4.62
N MET A 82 -14.03 0.42 -5.47
CA MET A 82 -15.15 1.26 -5.10
C MET A 82 -16.26 0.38 -4.53
N ASP A 83 -16.60 0.64 -3.27
CA ASP A 83 -17.67 -0.05 -2.56
C ASP A 83 -19.02 0.57 -2.93
N THR A 84 -19.81 -0.19 -3.67
CA THR A 84 -21.13 0.23 -4.18
C THR A 84 -22.30 -0.25 -3.33
N ASP A 85 -22.05 -1.02 -2.25
CA ASP A 85 -23.11 -1.61 -1.43
C ASP A 85 -23.76 -0.60 -0.47
N PHE A 86 -23.31 0.66 -0.48
CA PHE A 86 -23.81 1.74 0.37
C PHE A 86 -25.29 2.09 0.14
N ASP A 87 -25.85 1.81 -1.04
CA ASP A 87 -27.26 2.08 -1.34
C ASP A 87 -28.26 1.17 -0.60
N ASN A 88 -27.80 0.10 0.08
CA ASN A 88 -28.67 -0.88 0.71
C ASN A 88 -28.79 -0.77 2.25
N ASP A 89 -27.90 0.00 2.88
CA ASP A 89 -27.96 0.25 4.32
C ASP A 89 -28.69 1.57 4.58
N GLY A 90 -30.01 1.48 4.73
CA GLY A 90 -30.93 2.62 4.88
C GLY A 90 -30.64 3.55 6.05
N TYR A 91 -29.74 4.52 5.82
CA TYR A 91 -29.64 5.74 6.61
C TYR A 91 -30.65 6.75 6.05
N GLU A 92 -31.89 6.72 6.55
CA GLU A 92 -32.75 7.89 6.48
C GLU A 92 -32.06 9.01 7.27
N GLU A 93 -31.58 10.05 6.57
CA GLU A 93 -31.25 11.31 7.25
C GLU A 93 -32.54 11.87 7.85
N ASP A 94 -32.68 11.74 9.17
CA ASP A 94 -33.67 12.48 9.97
C ASP A 94 -33.36 13.97 9.91
N ILE A 95 -33.79 14.63 8.83
CA ILE A 95 -33.81 16.09 8.75
C ILE A 95 -34.99 16.56 9.63
N MET A 96 -34.69 16.87 10.88
CA MET A 96 -35.60 17.61 11.76
C MET A 96 -35.84 19.00 11.15
N SER A 97 -37.02 19.19 10.57
CA SER A 97 -37.51 20.49 10.13
C SER A 97 -38.15 21.24 11.31
N ASP A 98 -37.40 22.14 11.92
CA ASP A 98 -37.96 23.22 12.73
C ASP A 98 -37.75 24.54 11.98
N ASP A 99 -38.80 25.05 11.34
CA ASP A 99 -39.07 26.49 11.37
C ASP A 99 -40.55 26.76 11.09
N GLU A 100 -41.26 27.21 12.12
CA GLU A 100 -42.56 27.86 12.01
C GLU A 100 -42.34 29.31 11.56
N SER A 101 -42.98 29.74 10.48
CA SER A 101 -43.73 31.01 10.48
C SER A 101 -44.50 31.26 9.18
N GLU A 102 -45.65 31.89 9.37
CA GLU A 102 -46.74 32.11 8.43
C GLU A 102 -46.48 33.25 7.43
N ASP A 103 -47.21 33.14 6.31
CA ASP A 103 -47.93 34.21 5.58
C ASP A 103 -47.47 34.70 4.18
N ALA A 104 -48.46 34.57 3.28
CA ALA A 104 -48.86 35.40 2.13
C ALA A 104 -48.04 35.52 0.82
N SER A 105 -48.55 34.79 -0.18
CA SER A 105 -48.91 35.22 -1.55
C SER A 105 -47.86 35.52 -2.64
N PHE A 106 -47.96 34.71 -3.70
CA PHE A 106 -47.78 34.96 -5.15
C PHE A 106 -46.69 35.94 -5.65
N GLY A 107 -45.64 35.36 -6.24
CA GLY A 107 -44.78 35.99 -7.23
C GLY A 107 -43.87 34.97 -7.91
N MET A 108 -44.15 34.62 -9.16
CA MET A 108 -43.26 33.79 -9.99
C MET A 108 -41.92 34.51 -10.17
N SER A 109 -40.83 33.95 -9.64
CA SER A 109 -39.49 34.26 -10.14
C SER A 109 -38.59 33.04 -10.03
N ARG A 110 -37.94 32.71 -11.14
CA ARG A 110 -37.01 31.59 -11.29
C ARG A 110 -35.78 31.81 -10.41
N HIS A 111 -35.64 31.03 -9.34
CA HIS A 111 -34.39 30.93 -8.60
C HIS A 111 -33.61 29.69 -9.04
N HIS A 112 -32.45 29.93 -9.64
CA HIS A 112 -31.36 28.96 -9.73
C HIS A 112 -30.97 28.53 -8.31
N GLY A 113 -31.39 27.35 -7.89
CA GLY A 113 -30.82 26.68 -6.73
C GLY A 113 -29.39 26.29 -7.05
N ARG A 114 -28.42 27.01 -6.50
CA ARG A 114 -27.04 26.51 -6.33
C ARG A 114 -27.14 25.33 -5.38
N GLY A 115 -27.12 24.11 -5.93
CA GLY A 115 -26.82 22.93 -5.13
C GLY A 115 -25.48 23.17 -4.43
N LYS A 116 -25.48 23.06 -3.10
CA LYS A 116 -24.25 22.88 -2.34
C LYS A 116 -23.63 21.59 -2.86
N SER A 117 -22.47 21.68 -3.49
CA SER A 117 -21.61 20.54 -3.76
C SER A 117 -21.27 19.92 -2.39
N GLY A 118 -21.94 18.82 -2.06
CA GLY A 118 -21.37 17.85 -1.14
C GLY A 118 -20.05 17.38 -1.75
N LYS A 119 -19.01 17.28 -0.93
CA LYS A 119 -17.79 16.57 -1.33
C LYS A 119 -18.23 15.15 -1.69
N ASP A 120 -17.94 14.74 -2.92
CA ASP A 120 -18.08 13.35 -3.34
C ASP A 120 -17.08 12.53 -2.52
N GLU A 121 -17.51 11.97 -1.39
CA GLU A 121 -16.68 11.06 -0.62
C GLU A 121 -16.55 9.77 -1.43
N SER A 122 -15.40 9.58 -2.08
CA SER A 122 -15.12 8.36 -2.81
C SER A 122 -15.16 7.17 -1.84
N LEU A 123 -16.10 6.25 -2.06
CA LEU A 123 -16.31 5.06 -1.23
C LEU A 123 -15.26 3.98 -1.50
N ILE A 124 -13.98 4.33 -1.39
CA ILE A 124 -12.86 3.45 -1.73
C ILE A 124 -12.44 2.62 -0.51
N ARG A 125 -12.26 1.31 -0.72
CA ARG A 125 -11.74 0.38 0.29
C ARG A 125 -10.60 -0.47 -0.27
N THR A 126 -9.69 -0.86 0.62
CA THR A 126 -8.55 -1.72 0.31
C THR A 126 -8.81 -3.17 0.71
N VAL A 127 -8.44 -4.09 -0.18
CA VAL A 127 -8.54 -5.54 0.03
C VAL A 127 -7.23 -6.23 -0.33
N ILE A 128 -7.02 -7.41 0.25
CA ILE A 128 -5.90 -8.31 -0.03
C ILE A 128 -6.41 -9.72 -0.35
N SER A 129 -5.74 -10.40 -1.28
CA SER A 129 -5.93 -11.81 -1.57
C SER A 129 -4.61 -12.53 -1.35
N PHE A 130 -4.69 -13.75 -0.81
CA PHE A 130 -3.54 -14.64 -0.58
C PHE A 130 -3.55 -15.86 -1.51
N ASP A 131 -4.57 -15.98 -2.36
CA ASP A 131 -4.88 -17.16 -3.18
C ASP A 131 -5.06 -16.79 -4.66
N LYS A 132 -4.19 -15.91 -5.17
CA LYS A 132 -4.20 -15.44 -6.57
C LYS A 132 -5.51 -14.77 -7.00
N GLY A 133 -6.10 -13.96 -6.11
CA GLY A 133 -7.33 -13.25 -6.41
C GLY A 133 -8.57 -14.14 -6.40
N GLY A 134 -8.50 -15.35 -5.83
CA GLY A 134 -9.67 -16.22 -5.66
C GLY A 134 -10.62 -15.66 -4.60
N VAL A 135 -10.08 -15.29 -3.44
CA VAL A 135 -10.82 -14.67 -2.33
C VAL A 135 -10.10 -13.41 -1.87
N TRP A 136 -10.89 -12.38 -1.61
CA TRP A 136 -10.43 -11.08 -1.11
C TRP A 136 -10.91 -10.85 0.32
N SER A 137 -10.08 -10.23 1.14
CA SER A 137 -10.37 -9.87 2.53
C SER A 137 -9.95 -8.43 2.80
N TYR A 138 -10.65 -7.73 3.68
CA TYR A 138 -10.23 -6.40 4.14
C TYR A 138 -8.97 -6.47 4.98
N LEU A 139 -8.15 -5.41 4.94
CA LEU A 139 -6.97 -5.31 5.78
C LEU A 139 -7.34 -5.12 7.25
N ILE A 140 -6.75 -5.95 8.11
CA ILE A 140 -6.98 -5.88 9.56
C ILE A 140 -6.27 -4.63 10.11
N PRO A 141 -7.00 -3.71 10.76
CA PRO A 141 -6.40 -2.51 11.32
C PRO A 141 -5.54 -2.83 12.55
N PRO A 142 -4.44 -2.07 12.79
CA PRO A 142 -3.68 -2.18 14.02
C PRO A 142 -4.54 -1.85 15.23
N ARG A 143 -4.25 -2.49 16.37
CA ARG A 143 -5.00 -2.26 17.63
C ARG A 143 -4.63 -0.95 18.31
N VAL A 144 -3.40 -0.50 18.10
CA VAL A 144 -2.83 0.72 18.67
C VAL A 144 -2.11 1.49 17.59
N ASP A 145 -2.05 2.79 17.76
CA ASP A 145 -1.27 3.67 16.89
C ASP A 145 0.23 3.64 17.25
N SER A 146 1.04 4.33 16.45
CA SER A 146 2.51 4.43 16.62
C SER A 146 2.93 5.05 17.97
N ARG A 147 1.99 5.70 18.67
CA ARG A 147 2.20 6.31 20.00
C ARG A 147 1.63 5.44 21.13
N GLY A 148 1.16 4.22 20.82
CA GLY A 148 0.58 3.28 21.76
C GLY A 148 -0.85 3.60 22.19
N LYS A 149 -1.53 4.56 21.55
CA LYS A 149 -2.94 4.86 21.83
C LYS A 149 -3.82 3.84 21.12
N ALA A 150 -4.82 3.31 21.82
CA ALA A 150 -5.80 2.40 21.21
C ALA A 150 -6.55 3.08 20.06
N ILE A 151 -6.74 2.34 18.97
CA ILE A 151 -7.52 2.76 17.80
C ILE A 151 -8.94 2.19 17.97
N ASP A 152 -9.93 3.08 18.01
CA ASP A 152 -11.34 2.68 18.09
C ASP A 152 -11.87 2.38 16.68
N CYS A 153 -11.95 1.09 16.36
CA CYS A 153 -12.29 0.61 15.03
C CYS A 153 -13.16 -0.65 15.14
N PRO A 154 -14.49 -0.51 15.00
CA PRO A 154 -15.43 -1.64 15.06
C PRO A 154 -15.22 -2.62 13.88
N ARG A 155 -15.18 -3.92 14.17
CA ARG A 155 -14.75 -4.97 13.22
C ARG A 155 -15.61 -5.11 11.96
N ASP A 156 -16.84 -4.63 11.99
CA ASP A 156 -17.84 -4.77 10.94
C ASP A 156 -17.85 -3.63 9.92
N ARG A 157 -17.26 -2.49 10.27
CA ARG A 157 -17.37 -1.25 9.46
C ARG A 157 -16.10 -0.43 9.38
N CYS A 158 -15.00 -0.93 9.93
CA CYS A 158 -13.75 -0.18 9.99
C CYS A 158 -12.57 -1.11 9.74
N PHE A 159 -11.72 -0.72 8.80
CA PHE A 159 -10.60 -1.49 8.29
C PHE A 159 -9.40 -0.57 8.04
N LEU A 160 -8.24 -1.17 7.72
CA LEU A 160 -7.12 -0.40 7.19
C LEU A 160 -7.31 -0.18 5.69
N HIS A 161 -7.07 1.05 5.24
CA HIS A 161 -7.10 1.44 3.84
C HIS A 161 -5.79 2.13 3.48
N LEU A 162 -5.24 1.81 2.32
CA LEU A 162 -3.95 2.30 1.85
C LEU A 162 -4.09 2.93 0.46
N HIS A 163 -3.36 4.01 0.23
CA HIS A 163 -3.23 4.60 -1.09
C HIS A 163 -2.41 3.69 -2.01
N GLY A 164 -2.83 3.55 -3.26
CA GLY A 164 -2.08 2.91 -4.32
C GLY A 164 -1.72 3.88 -5.44
N ILE A 165 -1.43 3.31 -6.62
CA ILE A 165 -0.76 4.00 -7.72
C ILE A 165 -1.53 5.20 -8.30
N THR A 166 -2.87 5.21 -8.25
CA THR A 166 -3.66 6.30 -8.85
C THR A 166 -3.54 7.59 -8.06
N ASN A 167 -3.08 7.52 -6.81
CA ASN A 167 -2.82 8.68 -5.94
C ASN A 167 -1.34 8.88 -5.61
N PHE A 168 -0.41 8.26 -6.38
CA PHE A 168 1.02 8.27 -6.06
C PHE A 168 1.64 9.67 -6.00
N HIS A 169 1.06 10.63 -6.72
CA HIS A 169 1.52 12.03 -6.71
C HIS A 169 1.31 12.73 -5.35
N ASN A 170 0.40 12.24 -4.52
CA ASN A 170 0.09 12.83 -3.23
C ASN A 170 0.63 12.00 -2.06
N TYR A 171 0.62 10.67 -2.19
CA TYR A 171 1.07 9.76 -1.14
C TYR A 171 1.80 8.56 -1.75
N ALA A 172 2.84 8.10 -1.06
CA ALA A 172 3.56 6.89 -1.44
C ALA A 172 2.59 5.69 -1.52
N PRO A 173 2.52 4.98 -2.68
CA PRO A 173 1.66 3.83 -2.82
C PRO A 173 2.17 2.69 -1.95
N PHE A 174 1.29 1.76 -1.58
CA PHE A 174 1.76 0.57 -0.87
C PHE A 174 2.80 -0.19 -1.72
N TYR A 175 3.84 -0.69 -1.05
CA TYR A 175 5.11 -1.04 -1.68
C TYR A 175 5.69 -2.30 -1.06
N SER A 176 6.26 -3.16 -1.90
CA SER A 176 6.95 -4.37 -1.49
C SER A 176 8.05 -4.71 -2.50
N LEU A 177 9.06 -5.46 -2.06
CA LEU A 177 10.16 -5.91 -2.89
C LEU A 177 10.39 -7.40 -2.75
N GLU A 178 10.90 -8.03 -3.81
CA GLU A 178 11.25 -9.46 -3.81
C GLU A 178 12.29 -9.81 -2.74
N THR A 179 13.27 -8.93 -2.49
CA THR A 179 14.33 -9.14 -1.49
C THR A 179 13.85 -8.94 -0.05
N ALA A 180 12.78 -8.15 0.16
CA ALA A 180 12.20 -7.79 1.45
C ALA A 180 11.02 -8.72 1.83
N VAL A 181 11.34 -9.99 2.12
CA VAL A 181 10.33 -11.06 2.23
C VAL A 181 9.29 -10.83 3.33
N GLY A 182 8.04 -10.69 2.90
CA GLY A 182 6.87 -10.49 3.76
C GLY A 182 6.66 -9.04 4.21
N LEU A 183 7.57 -8.13 3.86
CA LEU A 183 7.44 -6.72 4.20
C LEU A 183 6.56 -5.99 3.19
N ILE A 184 5.62 -5.20 3.70
CA ILE A 184 4.78 -4.30 2.91
C ILE A 184 4.69 -2.96 3.65
N MET A 185 5.05 -1.87 2.97
CA MET A 185 4.84 -0.52 3.45
C MET A 185 3.62 0.09 2.77
N GLY A 186 2.94 1.03 3.43
CA GLY A 186 1.83 1.76 2.83
C GLY A 186 1.47 3.01 3.60
N THR A 187 0.94 4.01 2.89
CA THR A 187 0.32 5.20 3.52
C THR A 187 -1.19 5.12 3.40
N GLY A 188 -1.92 5.54 4.43
CA GLY A 188 -3.39 5.58 4.39
C GLY A 188 -4.01 5.81 5.75
N ASN A 189 -5.18 5.23 6.03
CA ASN A 189 -5.92 5.49 7.26
C ASN A 189 -6.65 4.23 7.76
N VAL A 190 -7.01 4.26 9.05
CA VAL A 190 -7.96 3.31 9.61
C VAL A 190 -9.33 3.99 9.67
N GLY A 191 -10.35 3.33 9.12
CA GLY A 191 -11.69 3.90 9.04
C GLY A 191 -12.63 3.07 8.17
N PRO A 192 -13.82 3.60 7.85
CA PRO A 192 -14.77 2.93 6.97
C PRO A 192 -14.38 3.00 5.48
N TYR A 193 -13.60 4.01 5.07
CA TYR A 193 -13.15 4.26 3.71
C TYR A 193 -11.77 4.94 3.70
N LEU A 194 -11.11 4.89 2.55
CA LEU A 194 -9.87 5.60 2.30
C LEU A 194 -10.08 7.11 2.36
N ARG A 195 -9.27 7.81 3.14
CA ARG A 195 -9.27 9.27 3.28
C ARG A 195 -8.17 9.90 2.43
N PHE A 196 -8.38 11.13 1.97
CA PHE A 196 -7.43 11.83 1.10
C PHE A 196 -6.85 13.09 1.77
N GLU A 197 -7.41 13.48 2.90
CA GLU A 197 -6.94 14.57 3.75
C GLU A 197 -5.61 14.23 4.44
N LYS A 198 -4.62 15.12 4.30
CA LYS A 198 -3.23 14.90 4.76
C LYS A 198 -3.10 14.61 6.25
N ASP A 199 -3.97 15.18 7.07
CA ASP A 199 -3.99 15.02 8.52
C ASP A 199 -4.68 13.72 9.00
N GLU A 200 -5.31 12.98 8.08
CA GLU A 200 -5.92 11.67 8.36
C GLU A 200 -5.05 10.49 7.89
N VAL A 201 -3.97 10.77 7.15
CA VAL A 201 -3.08 9.76 6.57
C VAL A 201 -1.87 9.49 7.48
N ASN A 202 -1.58 8.22 7.71
CA ASN A 202 -0.44 7.71 8.48
C ASN A 202 0.30 6.63 7.67
N THR A 203 1.50 6.26 8.12
CA THR A 203 2.33 5.22 7.50
C THR A 203 2.22 3.90 8.26
N TYR A 204 2.04 2.79 7.55
CA TYR A 204 1.85 1.44 8.09
C TYR A 204 2.87 0.46 7.52
N LEU A 205 3.17 -0.56 8.31
CA LEU A 205 4.06 -1.66 7.93
C LEU A 205 3.40 -3.00 8.26
N SER A 206 3.46 -3.94 7.33
CA SER A 206 3.25 -5.37 7.58
C SER A 206 4.57 -6.12 7.46
N ARG A 207 4.72 -7.19 8.25
CA ARG A 207 5.87 -8.12 8.19
C ARG A 207 5.47 -9.52 7.74
N ASP A 208 4.20 -9.84 7.76
CA ASP A 208 3.67 -11.18 7.52
C ASP A 208 2.89 -11.26 6.21
N GLY A 209 3.21 -10.41 5.25
CA GLY A 209 2.58 -10.41 3.93
C GLY A 209 1.21 -9.75 3.89
N GLY A 210 0.89 -8.89 4.85
CA GLY A 210 -0.36 -8.13 4.89
C GLY A 210 -1.45 -8.72 5.79
N LEU A 211 -1.16 -9.79 6.53
CA LEU A 211 -2.10 -10.36 7.51
C LEU A 211 -2.27 -9.44 8.73
N THR A 212 -1.16 -8.93 9.25
CA THR A 212 -1.18 -7.98 10.36
C THR A 212 -0.37 -6.74 10.01
N TRP A 213 -0.81 -5.62 10.59
CA TRP A 213 -0.26 -4.30 10.34
C TRP A 213 0.08 -3.62 11.66
N ILE A 214 1.11 -2.79 11.63
CA ILE A 214 1.40 -1.79 12.65
C ILE A 214 1.30 -0.41 12.02
N GLU A 215 0.87 0.59 12.79
CA GLU A 215 1.11 1.98 12.41
C GLU A 215 2.58 2.28 12.70
N ALA A 216 3.37 2.46 11.65
CA ALA A 216 4.81 2.72 11.73
C ALA A 216 5.09 4.14 12.20
N HIS A 217 4.34 5.12 11.69
CA HIS A 217 4.52 6.52 12.04
C HIS A 217 3.24 7.34 11.77
N LYS A 218 3.06 8.45 12.50
CA LYS A 218 2.02 9.44 12.22
C LYS A 218 2.37 10.30 11.02
N GLY A 219 1.40 10.61 10.16
CA GLY A 219 1.64 11.31 8.90
C GLY A 219 2.09 10.37 7.79
N ALA A 220 1.99 10.84 6.54
CA ALA A 220 2.48 10.13 5.37
C ALA A 220 3.99 10.34 5.21
N TYR A 221 4.68 9.29 4.81
CA TYR A 221 6.12 9.28 4.58
C TYR A 221 6.42 8.57 3.26
N ILE A 222 7.44 9.03 2.55
CA ILE A 222 8.12 8.23 1.54
C ILE A 222 9.07 7.24 2.23
N TYR A 223 9.22 6.05 1.66
CA TYR A 223 10.00 4.97 2.25
C TYR A 223 10.78 4.18 1.21
N GLU A 224 11.90 3.59 1.63
CA GLU A 224 12.73 2.69 0.84
C GLU A 224 13.29 1.57 1.72
N PHE A 225 13.43 0.38 1.14
CA PHE A 225 14.06 -0.77 1.77
C PHE A 225 15.52 -0.90 1.37
N GLY A 226 16.35 -1.35 2.31
CA GLY A 226 17.71 -1.80 2.04
C GLY A 226 18.05 -3.05 2.84
N ASP A 227 19.26 -3.58 2.63
CA ASP A 227 19.73 -4.81 3.29
C ASP A 227 18.70 -5.96 3.24
N HIS A 228 18.07 -6.17 2.09
CA HIS A 228 17.06 -7.23 1.89
C HIS A 228 15.82 -7.06 2.80
N GLY A 229 15.40 -5.82 3.01
CA GLY A 229 14.34 -5.44 3.96
C GLY A 229 14.80 -5.32 5.41
N GLY A 230 16.07 -5.60 5.70
CA GLY A 230 16.64 -5.46 7.04
C GLY A 230 16.68 -4.01 7.53
N LEU A 231 16.71 -3.05 6.60
CA LEU A 231 16.61 -1.62 6.83
C LEU A 231 15.36 -1.04 6.14
N VAL A 232 14.63 -0.22 6.88
CA VAL A 232 13.56 0.63 6.38
C VAL A 232 13.96 2.08 6.65
N VAL A 233 13.99 2.91 5.61
CA VAL A 233 14.35 4.33 5.71
C VAL A 233 13.19 5.15 5.20
N MET A 234 12.82 6.20 5.94
CA MET A 234 11.64 7.02 5.66
C MET A 234 11.94 8.50 5.87
N ALA A 235 11.22 9.36 5.16
CA ALA A 235 11.18 10.80 5.41
C ALA A 235 9.79 11.36 5.12
N ASP A 236 9.45 12.47 5.78
CA ASP A 236 8.21 13.20 5.52
C ASP A 236 8.29 13.86 4.13
N ASP A 237 7.42 13.41 3.22
CA ASP A 237 7.29 13.90 1.85
C ASP A 237 6.08 14.85 1.68
N ILE A 238 5.39 15.18 2.77
CA ILE A 238 4.26 16.11 2.80
C ILE A 238 4.67 17.49 3.29
N GLN A 239 5.52 17.54 4.31
CA GLN A 239 6.03 18.76 4.93
C GLN A 239 7.55 18.85 4.80
N LYS A 240 8.08 20.09 4.79
CA LYS A 240 9.52 20.29 4.76
C LYS A 240 10.17 19.72 6.01
N THR A 241 11.06 18.75 5.84
CA THR A 241 11.75 18.07 6.94
C THR A 241 13.26 18.18 6.81
N ARG A 242 13.96 17.97 7.92
CA ARG A 242 15.40 17.70 7.95
C ARG A 242 15.71 16.34 8.57
N GLN A 243 14.69 15.62 9.03
CA GLN A 243 14.82 14.35 9.74
C GLN A 243 14.60 13.18 8.79
N VAL A 244 15.45 12.18 8.93
CA VAL A 244 15.23 10.83 8.40
C VAL A 244 14.85 9.93 9.57
N VAL A 245 13.82 9.12 9.37
CA VAL A 245 13.35 8.11 10.31
C VAL A 245 13.72 6.74 9.75
N PHE A 246 14.23 5.83 10.57
CA PHE A 246 14.63 4.50 10.11
C PHE A 246 14.37 3.43 11.15
N SER A 247 14.24 2.20 10.67
CA SER A 247 14.15 0.98 11.46
C SER A 247 15.12 -0.04 10.89
N TRP A 248 15.96 -0.61 11.75
CA TRP A 248 16.81 -1.75 11.40
C TRP A 248 16.25 -3.08 11.88
N ASN A 249 15.01 -3.14 12.38
CA ASN A 249 14.40 -4.36 12.91
C ASN A 249 12.94 -4.53 12.45
N GLU A 250 12.71 -4.21 11.18
CA GLU A 250 11.44 -4.49 10.48
C GLU A 250 10.23 -3.90 11.24
N GLY A 251 10.40 -2.65 11.69
CA GLY A 251 9.42 -1.80 12.35
C GLY A 251 9.16 -2.10 13.81
N HIS A 252 9.99 -2.91 14.47
CA HIS A 252 9.86 -3.16 15.90
C HIS A 252 10.26 -1.92 16.74
N SER A 253 11.30 -1.21 16.33
CA SER A 253 11.68 0.08 16.91
C SER A 253 12.15 1.06 15.82
N TRP A 254 11.92 2.34 16.08
CA TRP A 254 12.20 3.42 15.14
C TRP A 254 13.17 4.42 15.76
N TYR A 255 14.03 4.98 14.92
CA TYR A 255 15.06 5.95 15.27
C TYR A 255 15.04 7.10 14.27
N ASP A 256 15.52 8.27 14.67
CA ASP A 256 15.61 9.44 13.80
C ASP A 256 16.96 10.14 13.91
N PHE A 257 17.33 10.86 12.84
CA PHE A 257 18.48 11.75 12.83
C PHE A 257 18.28 12.90 11.83
N ASP A 258 18.91 14.04 12.10
CA ASP A 258 18.91 15.19 11.20
C ASP A 258 19.96 15.01 10.09
N VAL A 259 19.54 15.11 8.81
CA VAL A 259 20.46 15.05 7.65
C VAL A 259 21.19 16.36 7.39
N SER A 260 20.64 17.49 7.87
CA SER A 260 21.23 18.82 7.72
C SER A 260 20.61 19.83 8.67
N GLU A 261 21.17 21.04 8.75
CA GLU A 261 20.62 22.14 9.55
C GLU A 261 19.36 22.79 8.93
N HIS A 262 19.11 22.55 7.64
CA HIS A 262 18.02 23.18 6.90
C HIS A 262 16.96 22.15 6.47
N SER A 263 15.69 22.54 6.57
CA SER A 263 14.60 21.71 6.05
C SER A 263 14.56 21.72 4.51
N MET A 264 14.22 20.59 3.93
CA MET A 264 14.01 20.38 2.49
C MET A 264 12.61 19.82 2.24
N ALA A 265 12.07 20.04 1.03
CA ALA A 265 10.98 19.22 0.53
C ALA A 265 11.60 17.94 -0.05
N VAL A 266 11.21 16.78 0.48
CA VAL A 266 11.71 15.48 0.02
C VAL A 266 10.90 15.05 -1.18
N ASP A 267 11.58 14.66 -2.26
CA ASP A 267 10.91 14.11 -3.45
C ASP A 267 10.95 12.58 -3.43
N ASN A 268 12.09 11.98 -3.06
CA ASN A 268 12.22 10.53 -2.97
C ASN A 268 13.43 10.08 -2.14
N ILE A 269 13.40 8.81 -1.71
CA ILE A 269 14.54 8.05 -1.18
C ILE A 269 14.75 6.87 -2.12
N VAL A 270 15.99 6.66 -2.57
CA VAL A 270 16.32 5.55 -3.47
C VAL A 270 17.55 4.81 -2.98
N THR A 271 17.63 3.52 -3.31
CA THR A 271 18.83 2.71 -3.14
C THR A 271 19.23 2.06 -4.47
N GLU A 272 20.28 1.24 -4.46
CA GLU A 272 20.66 0.47 -5.64
C GLU A 272 19.56 -0.53 -6.05
N PRO A 273 19.44 -0.91 -7.34
CA PRO A 273 18.25 -1.59 -7.87
C PRO A 273 17.86 -2.94 -7.23
N THR A 274 18.77 -3.59 -6.52
CA THR A 274 18.52 -4.88 -5.84
C THR A 274 18.14 -4.73 -4.36
N SER A 275 18.20 -3.51 -3.81
CA SER A 275 17.87 -3.18 -2.42
C SER A 275 18.58 -4.05 -1.38
N THR A 276 19.82 -4.43 -1.68
CA THR A 276 20.74 -5.21 -0.84
C THR A 276 21.74 -4.33 -0.07
N SER A 277 21.92 -3.09 -0.52
CA SER A 277 22.79 -2.09 0.10
C SER A 277 22.22 -1.51 1.39
N THR A 278 23.11 -1.00 2.24
CA THR A 278 22.84 -0.19 3.45
C THR A 278 22.99 1.31 3.15
N LYS A 279 23.09 1.70 1.88
CA LYS A 279 23.31 3.08 1.43
C LYS A 279 22.12 3.59 0.63
N PHE A 280 21.77 4.84 0.87
CA PHE A 280 20.60 5.48 0.29
C PHE A 280 20.95 6.86 -0.23
N LEU A 281 20.22 7.30 -1.25
CA LEU A 281 20.22 8.66 -1.74
C LEU A 281 18.84 9.26 -1.46
N MET A 282 18.80 10.30 -0.65
CA MET A 282 17.61 11.11 -0.46
C MET A 282 17.76 12.40 -1.26
N HIS A 283 16.78 12.72 -2.11
CA HIS A 283 16.82 13.92 -2.92
C HIS A 283 15.53 14.73 -2.83
N GLY A 284 15.65 16.00 -3.17
CA GLY A 284 14.53 16.92 -3.17
C GLY A 284 14.95 18.34 -3.45
N THR A 285 14.15 19.30 -2.98
CA THR A 285 14.40 20.72 -3.19
C THR A 285 14.52 21.47 -1.88
N ARG A 286 15.39 22.48 -1.87
CA ARG A 286 15.58 23.39 -0.74
C ARG A 286 15.50 24.82 -1.24
N SER A 287 14.69 25.63 -0.55
CA SER A 287 14.71 27.08 -0.77
C SER A 287 15.96 27.63 -0.09
N ASP A 288 16.95 28.08 -0.86
CA ASP A 288 18.14 28.68 -0.26
C ASP A 288 17.74 29.99 0.45
N ALA A 289 17.91 30.01 1.77
CA ALA A 289 17.68 31.18 2.61
C ALA A 289 18.78 32.24 2.39
N GLY A 290 18.78 32.90 1.23
CA GLY A 290 19.77 33.90 0.86
C GLY A 290 19.21 35.25 0.38
N THR A 291 17.96 35.28 -0.09
CA THR A 291 17.34 36.50 -0.60
C THR A 291 16.01 36.75 0.10
N PRO A 292 15.88 37.80 0.94
CA PRO A 292 14.58 38.15 1.48
C PRO A 292 13.65 38.53 0.31
N PRO A 293 12.45 37.94 0.20
CA PRO A 293 11.52 38.33 -0.85
C PRO A 293 11.06 39.76 -0.57
N SER A 294 11.62 40.72 -1.31
CA SER A 294 11.08 42.08 -1.39
C SER A 294 9.72 42.00 -2.07
N ARG A 295 8.64 41.79 -1.30
CA ARG A 295 7.23 41.79 -1.77
C ARG A 295 7.00 41.04 -3.09
N ALA A 296 7.75 39.95 -3.32
CA ALA A 296 7.63 39.14 -4.52
C ALA A 296 6.64 38.02 -4.25
N ASN A 297 5.69 37.87 -5.17
CA ASN A 297 4.60 36.90 -5.17
C ASN A 297 5.11 35.48 -4.87
N GLU A 298 4.31 34.66 -4.19
CA GLU A 298 4.61 33.27 -3.80
C GLU A 298 5.15 32.42 -4.97
N VAL A 299 4.65 32.70 -6.18
CA VAL A 299 5.06 32.12 -7.48
C VAL A 299 6.57 32.26 -7.80
N ILE A 300 7.25 33.30 -7.29
CA ILE A 300 8.67 33.54 -7.58
C ILE A 300 9.59 32.69 -6.69
N THR A 301 9.10 32.21 -5.53
CA THR A 301 9.91 31.46 -4.56
C THR A 301 10.30 30.07 -5.07
N GLU A 302 9.49 29.44 -5.93
CA GLU A 302 9.81 28.15 -6.55
C GLU A 302 10.91 28.24 -7.62
N LEU A 303 11.11 29.41 -8.25
CA LEU A 303 12.15 29.62 -9.27
C LEU A 303 13.57 29.65 -8.68
N PHE A 304 13.70 29.71 -7.35
CA PHE A 304 14.98 29.77 -6.64
C PHE A 304 15.22 28.57 -5.71
N SER A 305 14.48 27.46 -5.87
CA SER A 305 14.78 26.24 -5.14
C SER A 305 15.98 25.51 -5.74
N ALA A 306 17.01 25.26 -4.94
CA ALA A 306 18.14 24.42 -5.33
C ALA A 306 17.76 22.95 -5.13
N GLY A 307 18.11 22.10 -6.10
CA GLY A 307 18.07 20.65 -5.92
C GLY A 307 19.15 20.23 -4.92
N VAL A 308 18.78 19.38 -3.97
CA VAL A 308 19.69 18.85 -2.94
C VAL A 308 19.67 17.33 -2.95
N LEU A 309 20.82 16.73 -2.69
CA LEU A 309 21.04 15.29 -2.65
C LEU A 309 21.85 14.95 -1.40
N TYR A 310 21.36 14.03 -0.58
CA TYR A 310 22.03 13.52 0.61
C TYR A 310 22.35 12.04 0.41
N HIS A 311 23.61 11.67 0.62
CA HIS A 311 24.03 10.27 0.68
C HIS A 311 24.04 9.80 2.13
N ILE A 312 23.23 8.81 2.43
CA ILE A 312 23.03 8.24 3.76
C ILE A 312 23.71 6.88 3.79
N ASP A 313 24.62 6.68 4.73
CA ASP A 313 25.46 5.47 4.82
C ASP A 313 25.33 4.82 6.21
N PHE A 314 24.54 3.75 6.29
CA PHE A 314 24.33 3.01 7.54
C PHE A 314 25.50 2.09 7.92
N ASP A 315 26.51 1.88 7.06
CA ASP A 315 27.73 1.14 7.43
C ASP A 315 28.46 1.85 8.58
N THR A 316 28.28 3.17 8.70
CA THR A 316 28.87 4.01 9.75
C THR A 316 28.40 3.66 11.16
N LEU A 317 27.27 2.95 11.29
CA LEU A 317 26.79 2.43 12.59
C LEU A 317 27.67 1.29 13.14
N GLY A 318 28.50 0.66 12.29
CA GLY A 318 29.42 -0.39 12.72
C GLY A 318 28.74 -1.67 13.20
N GLN A 319 27.52 -1.95 12.73
CA GLN A 319 26.79 -3.17 13.07
C GLN A 319 27.48 -4.42 12.48
N PRO A 320 27.47 -5.56 13.19
CA PRO A 320 28.05 -6.79 12.69
C PRO A 320 27.23 -7.41 11.55
N GLN A 321 27.83 -8.34 10.82
CA GLN A 321 27.10 -9.19 9.87
C GLN A 321 26.36 -10.32 10.59
N CYS A 322 25.11 -10.55 10.18
CA CYS A 322 24.27 -11.61 10.72
C CYS A 322 24.85 -13.01 10.43
N GLN A 323 24.73 -13.92 11.39
CA GLN A 323 25.29 -15.25 11.34
C GLN A 323 24.23 -16.35 11.38
N GLY A 324 24.55 -17.51 10.81
CA GLY A 324 23.74 -18.72 11.01
C GLY A 324 22.52 -18.87 10.11
N ALA A 325 22.47 -18.25 8.93
CA ALA A 325 21.34 -18.37 7.99
C ALA A 325 20.99 -19.83 7.63
N TRP A 326 21.99 -20.69 7.45
CA TRP A 326 21.78 -22.13 7.16
C TRP A 326 21.37 -22.97 8.38
N ALA A 327 21.41 -22.38 9.57
CA ALA A 327 20.99 -22.98 10.82
C ALA A 327 19.95 -22.07 11.52
N ALA A 328 19.02 -21.53 10.73
CA ALA A 328 17.90 -20.74 11.23
C ALA A 328 17.18 -21.46 12.38
N ASP A 329 16.58 -20.70 13.28
CA ASP A 329 15.91 -21.17 14.51
C ASP A 329 16.82 -21.78 15.59
N SER A 330 18.11 -21.99 15.30
CA SER A 330 19.08 -22.37 16.34
C SER A 330 19.35 -21.19 17.30
N SER A 331 19.79 -21.51 18.52
CA SER A 331 20.03 -20.51 19.57
C SER A 331 21.15 -19.52 19.25
N GLY A 332 22.06 -19.86 18.33
CA GLY A 332 23.18 -19.00 17.91
C GLY A 332 23.00 -18.38 16.52
N SER A 333 21.83 -18.54 15.90
CA SER A 333 21.52 -17.95 14.60
C SER A 333 20.76 -16.64 14.77
N ASP A 334 21.10 -15.66 13.95
CA ASP A 334 20.38 -14.40 13.80
C ASP A 334 19.14 -14.52 12.92
N TYR A 335 18.84 -15.72 12.43
CA TYR A 335 17.78 -15.98 11.49
C TYR A 335 16.71 -16.93 12.03
N GLU A 336 15.48 -16.72 11.59
CA GLU A 336 14.30 -17.53 11.84
C GLU A 336 13.74 -18.07 10.53
N THR A 337 13.06 -19.21 10.61
CA THR A 337 12.25 -19.72 9.51
C THR A 337 10.87 -19.10 9.56
N TRP A 338 10.40 -18.61 8.41
CA TRP A 338 9.06 -18.08 8.27
C TRP A 338 8.35 -18.69 7.06
N ILE A 339 7.07 -19.01 7.25
CA ILE A 339 6.19 -19.54 6.21
C ILE A 339 5.01 -18.58 6.07
N PRO A 340 4.69 -18.09 4.85
CA PRO A 340 3.50 -17.29 4.62
C PRO A 340 2.24 -18.05 5.01
N SER A 341 1.23 -17.32 5.45
CA SER A 341 -0.09 -17.85 5.78
C SER A 341 -1.15 -16.92 5.19
N ASP A 342 -2.33 -17.46 4.94
CA ASP A 342 -3.52 -16.67 4.57
C ASP A 342 -4.42 -16.39 5.79
N GLY A 343 -4.00 -16.79 6.99
CA GLY A 343 -4.74 -16.62 8.24
C GLY A 343 -5.99 -17.51 8.38
N ARG A 344 -6.36 -18.30 7.36
CA ARG A 344 -7.54 -19.19 7.36
C ARG A 344 -7.17 -20.61 7.74
N THR A 345 -6.01 -21.09 7.28
CA THR A 345 -5.61 -22.49 7.46
C THR A 345 -4.92 -22.70 8.81
N THR A 346 -5.63 -23.27 9.78
CA THR A 346 -5.02 -23.72 11.04
C THR A 346 -4.41 -25.11 10.86
N GLY A 347 -3.16 -25.19 10.39
CA GLY A 347 -2.34 -26.41 10.52
C GLY A 347 -1.55 -26.83 9.29
N ASP A 348 -2.07 -26.59 8.08
CA ASP A 348 -1.34 -26.91 6.85
C ASP A 348 -0.79 -25.63 6.23
N ALA A 349 0.54 -25.51 6.23
CA ALA A 349 1.29 -24.39 5.67
C ALA A 349 1.27 -24.37 4.13
N CYS A 350 0.25 -24.98 3.53
CA CYS A 350 0.11 -25.16 2.10
C CYS A 350 -0.71 -24.03 1.51
N LEU A 351 -0.08 -23.23 0.66
CA LEU A 351 -0.73 -22.17 -0.09
C LEU A 351 -0.48 -22.43 -1.57
N LEU A 352 -1.55 -22.48 -2.38
CA LEU A 352 -1.46 -22.71 -3.83
C LEU A 352 -0.73 -24.02 -4.17
N GLY A 353 -1.05 -25.09 -3.44
CA GLY A 353 -0.44 -26.42 -3.60
C GLY A 353 1.03 -26.53 -3.18
N ARG A 354 1.59 -25.54 -2.49
CA ARG A 354 3.00 -25.52 -2.05
C ARG A 354 3.19 -25.00 -0.63
N VAL A 355 4.19 -25.54 0.04
CA VAL A 355 4.79 -24.95 1.24
C VAL A 355 6.02 -24.17 0.81
N MET A 356 6.00 -22.86 1.07
CA MET A 356 7.13 -21.96 0.86
C MET A 356 7.68 -21.53 2.21
N SER A 357 8.98 -21.78 2.44
CA SER A 357 9.66 -21.45 3.69
C SER A 357 10.85 -20.56 3.39
N TYR A 358 10.94 -19.44 4.10
CA TYR A 358 11.94 -18.40 3.92
C TYR A 358 12.73 -18.22 5.20
N VAL A 359 14.05 -18.13 5.07
CA VAL A 359 14.92 -17.73 6.18
C VAL A 359 14.95 -16.20 6.26
N ARG A 360 14.56 -15.62 7.39
CA ARG A 360 14.54 -14.17 7.63
C ARG A 360 15.34 -13.82 8.86
N ARG A 361 15.87 -12.60 8.92
CA ARG A 361 16.54 -12.11 10.13
C ARG A 361 15.50 -11.97 11.24
N LYS A 362 15.87 -12.36 12.45
CA LYS A 362 15.02 -12.14 13.63
C LYS A 362 14.92 -10.64 13.93
N LYS A 363 13.79 -10.22 14.51
CA LYS A 363 13.58 -8.82 14.89
C LYS A 363 14.56 -8.34 15.96
N ASP A 364 14.97 -9.21 16.86
CA ASP A 364 15.86 -8.90 17.98
C ASP A 364 17.36 -9.04 17.62
N SER A 365 17.68 -9.46 16.38
CA SER A 365 19.06 -9.51 15.88
C SER A 365 19.50 -8.16 15.31
N GLU A 366 20.39 -7.48 16.04
CA GLU A 366 21.02 -6.22 15.63
C GLU A 366 22.24 -6.47 14.75
N CYS A 367 22.01 -6.78 13.48
CA CYS A 367 23.04 -7.06 12.48
C CYS A 367 22.52 -6.79 11.07
N PHE A 368 23.44 -6.69 10.09
CA PHE A 368 23.09 -6.60 8.67
C PHE A 368 23.23 -7.95 7.97
N ASN A 369 22.29 -8.26 7.06
CA ASN A 369 22.37 -9.47 6.23
C ASN A 369 23.63 -9.43 5.35
N GLY A 370 23.91 -8.25 4.80
CA GLY A 370 25.05 -7.97 3.94
C GLY A 370 24.71 -8.12 2.46
N GLU A 371 25.35 -7.29 1.62
CA GLU A 371 25.04 -7.12 0.19
C GLU A 371 25.03 -8.42 -0.63
N LYS A 372 25.81 -9.43 -0.22
CA LYS A 372 25.92 -10.73 -0.92
C LYS A 372 25.06 -11.83 -0.31
N PHE A 373 24.13 -11.48 0.58
CA PHE A 373 23.28 -12.45 1.24
C PHE A 373 22.33 -13.11 0.25
N GLU A 374 22.48 -14.42 0.07
CA GLU A 374 21.52 -15.23 -0.69
C GLU A 374 20.57 -15.90 0.30
N ARG A 375 19.31 -15.46 0.31
CA ARG A 375 18.29 -15.96 1.23
C ARG A 375 18.01 -17.44 0.98
N PRO A 376 18.21 -18.33 1.97
CA PRO A 376 17.74 -19.71 1.83
C PRO A 376 16.21 -19.77 1.73
N VAL A 377 15.73 -20.44 0.69
CA VAL A 377 14.30 -20.69 0.44
C VAL A 377 14.09 -22.19 0.24
N VAL A 378 13.13 -22.74 0.96
CA VAL A 378 12.73 -24.15 0.86
C VAL A 378 11.33 -24.22 0.27
N ARG A 379 11.16 -25.09 -0.74
CA ARG A 379 9.89 -25.28 -1.44
C ARG A 379 9.53 -26.76 -1.52
N HIS A 380 8.30 -27.08 -1.17
CA HIS A 380 7.76 -28.43 -1.25
C HIS A 380 6.33 -28.40 -1.77
N ASN A 381 5.97 -29.33 -2.65
CA ASN A 381 4.60 -29.47 -3.12
C ASN A 381 3.76 -30.23 -2.09
N CYS A 382 2.52 -29.81 -1.92
CA CYS A 382 1.55 -30.51 -1.08
C CYS A 382 0.72 -31.50 -1.91
N PRO A 383 0.06 -32.47 -1.27
CA PRO A 383 -1.06 -33.18 -1.88
C PRO A 383 -2.19 -32.21 -2.23
N CYS A 384 -2.85 -32.40 -3.37
CA CYS A 384 -3.97 -31.56 -3.77
C CYS A 384 -5.17 -31.76 -2.83
N THR A 385 -5.85 -30.66 -2.51
CA THR A 385 -7.08 -30.57 -1.74
C THR A 385 -8.23 -30.10 -2.61
N GLN A 386 -9.46 -30.06 -2.08
CA GLN A 386 -10.63 -29.55 -2.83
C GLN A 386 -10.48 -28.07 -3.19
N GLU A 387 -9.75 -27.30 -2.38
CA GLU A 387 -9.54 -25.86 -2.56
C GLU A 387 -8.57 -25.54 -3.70
N ASP A 388 -7.78 -26.51 -4.15
CA ASP A 388 -6.86 -26.36 -5.29
C ASP A 388 -7.57 -26.49 -6.66
N PHE A 389 -8.89 -26.72 -6.68
CA PHE A 389 -9.69 -26.88 -7.90
C PHE A 389 -10.69 -25.74 -8.07
N ASP A 390 -10.80 -25.22 -9.29
CA ASP A 390 -11.85 -24.27 -9.69
C ASP A 390 -12.88 -24.94 -10.62
N CYS A 391 -14.07 -24.36 -10.71
CA CYS A 391 -15.12 -24.82 -11.61
C CYS A 391 -14.75 -24.53 -13.07
N GLU A 392 -14.94 -25.50 -13.96
CA GLU A 392 -14.74 -25.27 -15.40
C GLU A 392 -15.91 -24.44 -15.97
N LEU A 393 -15.59 -23.32 -16.61
CA LEU A 393 -16.51 -22.48 -17.40
C LEU A 393 -16.82 -23.07 -18.77
#